data_AF-A0A5K1AJ21-F1
#
_entry.id   AF-A0A5K1AJ21-F1
#
_cell.length_a   1.000
_cell.length_b   1.000
_cell.length_c   1.000
_cell.angle_alpha   90.00
_cell.angle_beta   90.00
_cell.angle_gamma   90.00
#
_symmetry.space_group_name_H-M   'P 1'
#
loop_
_entity.id
_entity.type
_entity.pdbx_description
1 polymer ?
#
loop_
_entity_poly.entity_id
_entity_poly.type
_entity_poly.pdbx_seq_one_letter_code
_entity_poly.pdbx_strand_id
1 'polypeptide(L)' 'VVYGDVYVTEDGKKWTQWPPMPKPDSHIEFAWILRNNSIVIVGGTTEKHPVTKKMMLVGEVFRLRLDTL' A
#
# COMPACT_ATOMS: atom_id res chain seq x y z
N VAL A 1 7.56 -1.11 12.40
CA VAL A 1 8.22 -0.51 11.22
C VAL A 1 7.16 -0.32 10.19
N VAL A 2 7.17 0.85 9.57
CA VAL A 2 6.13 1.29 8.67
C VAL A 2 6.74 1.41 7.28
N TYR A 3 6.06 0.85 6.28
CA TYR A 3 6.54 0.81 4.90
C TYR A 3 5.58 1.57 4.01
N GLY A 4 6.10 2.55 3.28
CA GLY A 4 5.37 3.25 2.22
C GLY A 4 5.94 2.97 0.83
N ASP A 5 6.95 2.10 0.71
CA ASP A 5 7.63 1.84 -0.56
C ASP A 5 6.75 1.02 -1.50
N VAL A 6 6.73 1.43 -2.77
CA VAL A 6 6.05 0.71 -3.85
C VAL A 6 7.11 0.18 -4.79
N TYR A 7 7.02 -1.10 -5.14
CA TYR A 7 7.89 -1.74 -6.12
C TYR A 7 7.03 -2.42 -7.18
N VAL A 8 7.48 -2.32 -8.43
CA VAL A 8 6.82 -2.94 -9.58
C VAL A 8 7.81 -3.82 -10.33
N THR A 9 7.30 -4.95 -10.84
CA THR A 9 8.04 -5.87 -11.71
C THR A 9 7.13 -6.35 -12.83
N GLU A 10 7.67 -6.47 -14.04
CA GLU A 10 6.97 -7.04 -15.18
C GLU A 10 7.22 -8.55 -15.31
N ASP A 11 8.41 -9.00 -14.91
CA ASP A 11 8.92 -10.36 -15.14
C ASP A 11 9.15 -11.17 -13.86
N GLY A 12 8.95 -10.56 -12.69
CA GLY A 12 9.21 -11.15 -11.37
C GLY A 12 10.69 -11.24 -11.00
N LYS A 13 11.61 -10.80 -11.87
CA LYS A 13 13.07 -10.93 -11.67
C LYS A 13 13.72 -9.60 -11.34
N LYS A 14 13.28 -8.52 -11.98
CA LYS A 14 13.78 -7.17 -11.72
C LYS A 14 12.68 -6.30 -11.14
N TRP A 15 12.95 -5.73 -9.98
CA TRP A 15 12.05 -4.80 -9.30
C TRP A 15 12.57 -3.38 -9.45
N THR A 16 11.67 -2.46 -9.77
CA THR A 16 11.96 -1.03 -9.84
C THR A 16 11.14 -0.33 -8.76
N GLN A 17 11.77 0.56 -8.00
CA GLN A 17 11.07 1.38 -7.03
C GLN A 17 10.20 2.41 -7.76
N TRP A 18 8.94 2.49 -7.37
CA TRP A 18 7.95 3.46 -7.85
C TRP A 18 7.76 4.57 -6.79
N PRO A 19 7.08 5.68 -7.14
CA PRO A 19 6.69 6.67 -6.15
C PRO A 19 6.01 6.01 -4.95
N PRO A 20 6.37 6.40 -3.71
CA PRO A 20 5.85 5.77 -2.50
C PRO A 20 4.36 6.06 -2.32
N MET A 21 3.73 5.32 -1.42
CA MET A 21 2.39 5.60 -0.94
C MET A 21 2.29 7.04 -0.42
N PRO A 22 1.16 7.77 -0.65
CA PRO A 22 1.00 9.16 -0.23
C PRO A 22 1.14 9.38 1.28
N LYS A 23 0.86 8.33 2.06
CA LYS A 23 1.02 8.31 3.50
C LYS A 23 2.01 7.20 3.87
N PRO A 24 2.98 7.47 4.74
CA PRO A 24 3.92 6.46 5.19
C PRO A 24 3.27 5.65 6.30
N ASP A 25 2.20 4.92 6.01
CA ASP A 25 1.61 3.87 6.83
C ASP A 25 1.49 2.55 6.07
N SER A 26 1.73 1.45 6.78
CA SER A 26 1.61 0.13 6.18
C SER A 26 0.13 -0.18 5.98
N HIS A 27 -0.22 -0.65 4.79
CA HIS A 27 -1.46 -1.37 4.56
C HIS A 27 -1.15 -2.87 4.60
N ILE A 28 -1.50 -3.53 5.70
CA ILE A 28 -1.36 -4.99 5.90
C ILE A 28 -2.76 -5.59 5.89
N GLU A 29 -2.96 -6.72 5.21
CA GLU A 29 -4.28 -7.38 5.08
C GLU A 29 -5.39 -6.44 4.56
N PHE A 30 -5.05 -5.60 3.59
CA PHE A 30 -5.98 -4.66 2.95
C PHE A 30 -6.77 -5.31 1.82
N ALA A 31 -7.91 -4.72 1.47
CA ALA A 31 -8.66 -5.07 0.27
C ALA A 31 -8.12 -4.28 -0.93
N TRP A 32 -8.11 -4.89 -2.12
CA TRP A 32 -7.70 -4.21 -3.33
C TRP A 32 -8.47 -4.68 -4.57
N ILE A 33 -8.54 -3.82 -5.57
CA ILE A 33 -9.04 -4.16 -6.92
C ILE A 33 -8.14 -3.56 -8.00
N LEU A 34 -8.11 -4.20 -9.16
CA LEU A 34 -7.55 -3.62 -10.38
C LEU A 34 -8.69 -3.10 -11.26
N ARG A 35 -8.70 -1.80 -11.55
CA ARG A 35 -9.70 -1.19 -12.44
C ARG A 35 -9.14 0.04 -13.13
N ASN A 36 -9.41 0.18 -14.43
CA ASN A 36 -9.03 1.35 -15.24
C ASN A 36 -7.54 1.71 -15.11
N ASN A 37 -6.67 0.72 -15.32
CA ASN A 37 -5.21 0.87 -15.20
C ASN A 37 -4.78 1.43 -13.84
N SER A 38 -5.48 1.07 -12.77
CA SER A 38 -5.18 1.51 -11.43
C SER A 38 -5.41 0.39 -10.43
N ILE A 39 -4.53 0.31 -9.43
CA ILE A 39 -4.77 -0.48 -8.23
C ILE A 39 -5.46 0.44 -7.23
N VAL A 40 -6.62 0.03 -6.75
CA VAL A 40 -7.31 0.71 -5.65
C VAL A 40 -7.13 -0.12 -4.39
N ILE A 41 -6.61 0.50 -3.33
CA ILE A 41 -6.37 -0.10 -2.02
C ILE A 41 -7.38 0.50 -1.04
N VAL A 42 -7.99 -0.34 -0.21
CA VAL A 42 -8.96 0.08 0.81
C VAL A 42 -8.61 -0.54 2.16
N GLY A 43 -8.42 0.32 3.15
CA GLY A 43 -8.26 -0.06 4.54
C GLY A 43 -7.11 -1.04 4.78
N GLY A 44 -7.28 -1.93 5.76
CA GLY A 44 -6.23 -2.83 6.25
C GLY A 44 -5.78 -2.46 7.66
N THR A 45 -4.57 -2.86 8.01
CA THR A 45 -3.96 -2.63 9.32
C THR A 45 -2.56 -2.07 9.18
N THR A 46 -2.14 -1.28 10.17
CA THR A 46 -0.79 -0.68 10.23
C THR A 46 -0.06 -1.17 11.49
N GLU A 47 0.89 -0.40 12.00
CA GLU A 47 1.60 -0.72 13.23
C GLU A 47 0.68 -0.91 14.44
N LYS A 48 1.17 -1.68 15.41
CA LYS A 48 0.45 -1.92 16.66
C LYS A 48 0.43 -0.65 17.50
N HIS A 49 -0.69 -0.40 18.15
CA HIS A 49 -0.80 0.69 19.12
C HIS A 49 0.33 0.59 20.16
N PRO A 50 1.09 1.67 20.43
CA PRO A 50 2.35 1.60 21.17
C PRO A 50 2.18 1.09 22.62
N VAL A 51 1.04 1.38 23.25
CA VAL A 51 0.70 0.93 24.60
C VAL A 51 -0.04 -0.42 24.60
N THR A 52 -1.25 -0.45 24.04
CA THR A 52 -2.16 -1.62 24.11
C THR A 52 -1.75 -2.80 23.23
N LYS A 53 -0.82 -2.60 22.28
CA LYS A 53 -0.36 -3.59 21.31
C LYS A 53 -1.43 -4.15 20.37
N LYS A 54 -2.64 -3.57 20.37
CA LYS A 54 -3.71 -3.90 19.41
C LYS A 54 -3.32 -3.46 18.00
N MET A 55 -3.77 -4.21 17.00
CA MET A 55 -3.66 -3.77 15.60
C MET A 55 -4.46 -2.49 15.40
N MET A 56 -3.87 -1.51 14.71
CA MET A 56 -4.59 -0.30 14.33
C MET A 56 -5.15 -0.47 12.92
N LEU A 57 -6.45 -0.20 12.76
CA LEU A 57 -7.12 -0.24 11.46
C LEU A 57 -6.86 1.07 10.72
N VAL A 58 -6.67 0.97 9.40
CA VAL A 58 -6.65 2.11 8.48
C VAL A 58 -7.96 2.15 7.71
N GLY A 59 -8.47 3.36 7.46
CA GLY A 59 -9.75 3.62 6.79
C GLY A 59 -9.60 4.28 5.42
N GLU A 60 -8.36 4.49 5.00
CA GLU A 60 -7.98 5.20 3.79
C GLU A 60 -8.31 4.41 2.52
N VAL A 61 -8.60 5.16 1.45
CA VAL A 61 -8.71 4.64 0.09
C VAL A 61 -7.62 5.29 -0.75
N PHE A 62 -6.75 4.46 -1.31
CA PHE A 62 -5.68 4.91 -2.18
C PHE A 62 -5.88 4.39 -3.61
N ARG A 63 -5.49 5.22 -4.58
CA ARG A 63 -5.46 4.84 -5.99
C ARG A 63 -4.05 5.00 -6.52
N LEU A 64 -3.43 3.89 -6.88
CA LEU A 64 -2.18 3.86 -7.62
C LEU A 64 -2.50 3.80 -9.12
N ARG A 65 -2.13 4.84 -9.85
CA ARG A 65 -2.28 4.91 -11.30
C ARG A 65 -1.08 4.24 -11.96
N LEU A 66 -1.34 3.22 -12.79
CA LEU A 66 -0.29 2.46 -13.47
C LEU A 66 0.09 3.07 -14.83
N ASP A 67 -0.65 4.08 -15.30
CA ASP A 67 -0.44 4.80 -16.56
C ASP A 67 0.39 6.09 -16.39
N THR A 68 0.70 6.49 -15.16
CA THR A 68 1.50 7.67 -14.87
C THR A 68 2.90 7.27 -14.47
N LEU A 69 3.82 7.39 -15.42
CA LEU A 69 5.25 7.56 -15.18
C LEU A 69 5.58 9.05 -15.37
#